data_AF-A0A8J4QXC8-F1
#
_entry.id   AF-A0A8J4QXC8-F1
#
_cell.length_a   1.000
_cell.length_b   1.000
_cell.length_c   1.000
_cell.angle_alpha   90.00
_cell.angle_beta   90.00
_cell.angle_gamma   90.00
#
_symmetry.space_group_name_H-M   'P 1'
#
loop_
_entity.id
_entity.type
_entity.pdbx_description
1 polymer ?
#
loop_
_entity_poly.entity_id
_entity_poly.type
_entity_poly.pdbx_seq_one_letter_code
_entity_poly.pdbx_strand_id
1 'polypeptide(L)'
;MASSQSSKYLTLTTTITLALATALSASTALSFYIWRRKSRSLESKVVQLEKSLKSSLDKCCAERQGRIRAQQALRKGLAHPQANNLELSAYPMAPIGIIQSCYSTRNGTPRQPLLVPLARACLIFDPSRVPPASLEGLKEYSHFWIIYVFHLNTNLENLWKQPSKSRFKAKVGWMDR
;
A
#
# COMPACT_ATOMS: atom_id res chain seq x y z
N MET A 1 89.69 -11.80 -21.93
CA MET A 1 88.39 -12.35 -22.40
C MET A 1 87.23 -12.20 -21.40
N ALA A 2 87.48 -11.97 -20.09
CA ALA A 2 86.43 -11.88 -19.07
C ALA A 2 85.56 -10.60 -19.09
N SER A 3 86.07 -9.46 -19.58
CA SER A 3 85.34 -8.18 -19.56
C SER A 3 84.14 -8.11 -20.54
N SER A 4 84.16 -8.90 -21.61
CA SER A 4 83.09 -8.92 -22.62
C SER A 4 81.85 -9.71 -22.18
N GLN A 5 82.00 -10.71 -21.30
CA GLN A 5 80.86 -11.48 -20.78
C GLN A 5 80.04 -10.70 -19.76
N SER A 6 80.68 -9.98 -18.81
CA SER A 6 79.98 -9.21 -17.77
C SER A 6 79.08 -8.11 -18.33
N SER A 7 79.49 -7.46 -19.42
CA SER A 7 78.71 -6.40 -20.08
C SER A 7 77.43 -6.93 -20.75
N LYS A 8 77.46 -8.17 -21.26
CA LYS A 8 76.29 -8.82 -21.88
C LYS A 8 75.23 -9.19 -20.85
N TYR A 9 75.61 -9.69 -19.68
CA TYR A 9 74.66 -9.99 -18.59
C TYR A 9 74.06 -8.72 -17.98
N LEU A 10 74.83 -7.64 -17.88
CA LEU A 10 74.34 -6.35 -17.40
C LEU A 10 73.30 -5.76 -18.36
N THR A 11 73.56 -5.78 -19.67
CA THR A 11 72.59 -5.30 -20.67
C THR A 11 71.33 -6.17 -20.73
N LEU A 12 71.45 -7.49 -20.57
CA LEU A 12 70.31 -8.42 -20.48
C LEU A 12 69.44 -8.16 -19.25
N THR A 13 70.05 -7.97 -18.08
CA THR A 13 69.29 -7.69 -16.84
C THR A 13 68.60 -6.33 -16.89
N THR A 14 69.23 -5.29 -17.45
CA THR A 14 68.60 -3.97 -17.62
C THR A 14 67.44 -3.97 -18.62
N THR A 15 67.51 -4.78 -19.68
CA THR A 15 66.43 -4.89 -20.66
C THR A 15 65.24 -5.68 -20.11
N ILE A 16 65.51 -6.75 -19.34
CA ILE A 16 64.46 -7.52 -18.64
C ILE A 16 63.75 -6.68 -17.57
N THR A 17 64.49 -5.92 -16.75
CA THR A 17 63.87 -5.05 -15.73
C THR A 17 63.06 -3.92 -16.33
N LEU A 18 63.54 -3.31 -17.42
CA LEU A 18 62.79 -2.30 -18.16
C LEU A 18 61.51 -2.88 -18.81
N ALA A 19 61.59 -4.09 -19.36
CA ALA A 19 60.44 -4.79 -19.93
C ALA A 19 59.39 -5.15 -18.86
N LEU A 20 59.82 -5.62 -17.69
CA LEU A 20 58.92 -5.89 -16.55
C LEU A 20 58.29 -4.60 -16.00
N ALA A 21 59.06 -3.52 -15.88
CA ALA A 21 58.55 -2.23 -15.39
C ALA A 21 57.53 -1.62 -16.35
N THR A 22 57.75 -1.73 -17.66
CA THR A 22 56.81 -1.27 -18.69
C THR A 22 55.55 -2.13 -18.75
N ALA A 23 55.66 -3.45 -18.55
CA ALA A 23 54.50 -4.34 -18.46
C ALA A 23 53.61 -4.07 -17.23
N LEU A 24 54.22 -3.84 -16.06
CA LEU A 24 53.50 -3.54 -14.82
C LEU A 24 52.80 -2.16 -14.88
N SER A 25 53.47 -1.15 -15.44
CA SER A 25 52.89 0.18 -15.63
C SER A 25 51.75 0.17 -16.67
N ALA A 26 51.88 -0.58 -17.76
CA ALA A 26 50.80 -0.77 -18.72
C ALA A 26 49.59 -1.49 -18.11
N SER A 27 49.81 -2.54 -17.31
CA SER A 27 48.75 -3.30 -16.64
C SER A 27 47.99 -2.47 -15.61
N THR A 28 48.70 -1.69 -14.78
CA THR A 28 48.09 -0.76 -13.81
C THR A 28 47.31 0.36 -14.49
N ALA A 29 47.83 0.92 -15.59
CA ALA A 29 47.12 1.92 -16.39
C ALA A 29 45.84 1.34 -17.02
N LEU A 30 45.89 0.12 -17.57
CA LEU A 30 44.74 -0.56 -18.14
C LEU A 30 43.68 -0.88 -17.06
N SER A 31 44.11 -1.37 -15.89
CA SER A 31 43.25 -1.63 -14.74
C SER A 31 42.55 -0.35 -14.26
N PHE A 32 43.30 0.75 -14.13
CA PHE A 32 42.74 2.05 -13.76
C PHE A 32 41.75 2.57 -14.81
N TYR A 33 42.05 2.41 -16.09
CA TYR A 33 41.14 2.75 -17.19
C TYR A 33 39.83 1.95 -17.12
N ILE A 34 39.93 0.63 -16.91
CA ILE A 34 38.76 -0.25 -16.76
C ILE A 34 37.95 0.13 -15.52
N TRP A 35 38.60 0.38 -14.39
CA TRP A 35 37.95 0.80 -13.15
C TRP A 35 37.21 2.13 -13.34
N ARG A 36 37.86 3.13 -13.96
CA ARG A 36 37.24 4.43 -14.26
C ARG A 36 36.02 4.29 -15.18
N ARG A 37 36.10 3.40 -16.19
CA ARG A 37 34.97 3.10 -17.09
C ARG A 37 33.82 2.42 -16.33
N LYS A 38 34.12 1.47 -15.45
CA LYS A 38 33.13 0.76 -14.64
C LYS A 38 32.49 1.67 -13.60
N SER A 39 33.26 2.58 -12.99
CA SER A 39 32.75 3.60 -12.05
C SER A 39 31.73 4.51 -12.73
N ARG A 40 32.06 5.07 -13.91
CA ARG A 40 31.11 5.87 -14.70
C ARG A 40 29.86 5.09 -15.08
N SER A 41 29.99 3.79 -15.39
CA SER A 41 28.83 2.93 -15.68
C SER A 41 27.98 2.63 -14.45
N LEU A 42 28.56 2.60 -13.24
CA LEU A 42 27.82 2.44 -11.99
C LEU A 42 27.09 3.72 -11.64
N GLU A 43 27.75 4.87 -11.77
CA GLU A 43 27.14 6.19 -11.56
C GLU A 43 25.93 6.41 -12.48
N SER A 44 26.04 6.08 -13.78
CA SER A 44 24.90 6.20 -14.70
C SER A 44 23.74 5.27 -14.34
N LYS A 45 24.03 4.07 -13.84
CA LYS A 45 23.01 3.13 -13.34
C LYS A 45 22.33 3.66 -12.08
N VAL A 46 23.08 4.24 -11.14
CA VAL A 46 22.50 4.85 -9.93
C VAL A 46 21.54 5.96 -10.31
N VAL A 47 21.96 6.90 -11.17
CA VAL A 47 21.10 7.98 -11.66
C VAL A 47 19.85 7.44 -12.38
N GLN A 48 20.02 6.39 -13.20
CA GLN A 48 18.90 5.77 -13.90
C GLN A 48 17.90 5.10 -12.93
N LEU A 49 18.41 4.39 -11.91
CA LEU A 49 17.58 3.74 -10.90
C LEU A 49 16.85 4.76 -10.03
N GLU A 50 17.51 5.83 -9.62
CA GLU A 50 16.88 6.93 -8.88
C GLU A 50 15.75 7.57 -9.70
N LYS A 51 15.99 7.83 -10.99
CA LYS A 51 14.98 8.35 -11.91
C LYS A 51 13.80 7.37 -12.06
N SER A 52 14.10 6.08 -12.20
CA SER A 52 13.09 5.01 -12.29
C SER A 52 12.25 4.94 -11.01
N LEU A 53 12.89 4.93 -9.85
CA LEU A 53 12.25 4.92 -8.53
C LEU A 53 11.34 6.13 -8.37
N LYS A 54 11.84 7.33 -8.65
CA LYS A 54 11.05 8.57 -8.59
C LYS A 54 9.81 8.49 -9.49
N SER A 55 9.99 8.05 -10.73
CA SER A 55 8.87 7.88 -11.66
C SER A 55 7.84 6.84 -11.19
N SER A 56 8.28 5.76 -10.51
CA SER A 56 7.38 4.74 -9.96
C SER A 56 6.59 5.26 -8.76
N LEU A 57 7.24 6.06 -7.91
CA LEU A 57 6.61 6.73 -6.78
C LEU A 57 5.55 7.73 -7.26
N ASP A 58 5.88 8.55 -8.25
CA ASP A 58 4.97 9.53 -8.84
C ASP A 58 3.73 8.86 -9.45
N LYS A 59 3.90 7.75 -10.17
CA LYS A 59 2.79 6.94 -10.69
C LYS A 59 1.89 6.42 -9.57
N CYS A 60 2.47 5.90 -8.49
CA CYS A 60 1.69 5.40 -7.35
C CYS A 60 0.94 6.54 -6.63
N CYS A 61 1.59 7.69 -6.43
CA CYS A 61 0.96 8.88 -5.85
C CYS A 61 -0.21 9.37 -6.71
N ALA A 62 -0.04 9.45 -8.03
CA ALA A 62 -1.09 9.84 -8.96
C ALA A 62 -2.27 8.86 -8.95
N GLU A 63 -2.01 7.54 -8.96
CA GLU A 63 -3.04 6.50 -8.86
C GLU A 63 -3.85 6.63 -7.55
N ARG A 64 -3.16 6.76 -6.41
CA ARG A 64 -3.79 6.94 -5.09
C ARG A 64 -4.65 8.19 -5.06
N GLN A 65 -4.15 9.30 -5.60
CA GLN A 65 -4.88 10.56 -5.64
C GLN A 65 -6.13 10.46 -6.53
N GLY A 66 -6.04 9.79 -7.67
CA GLY A 66 -7.18 9.50 -8.54
C GLY A 66 -8.27 8.70 -7.81
N ARG A 67 -7.89 7.62 -7.11
CA ARG A 67 -8.84 6.81 -6.32
C ARG A 67 -9.51 7.60 -5.20
N ILE A 68 -8.74 8.41 -4.47
CA ILE A 68 -9.28 9.24 -3.38
C ILE A 68 -10.26 10.28 -3.93
N ARG A 69 -9.92 10.97 -5.03
CA ARG A 69 -10.80 11.96 -5.67
C ARG A 69 -12.11 11.33 -6.15
N ALA A 70 -12.06 10.16 -6.79
CA ALA A 70 -13.25 9.44 -7.24
C ALA A 70 -14.16 9.03 -6.06
N GLN A 71 -13.57 8.50 -4.96
CA GLN A 71 -14.33 8.15 -3.76
C GLN A 71 -14.96 9.38 -3.08
N GLN A 72 -14.24 10.50 -3.03
CA GLN A 72 -14.76 11.75 -2.47
C GLN A 72 -15.91 12.32 -3.30
N ALA A 73 -15.81 12.29 -4.63
CA ALA A 73 -16.88 12.73 -5.52
C ALA A 73 -18.17 11.91 -5.30
N LEU A 74 -18.04 10.58 -5.22
CA LEU A 74 -19.17 9.69 -4.96
C LEU A 74 -19.80 9.94 -3.58
N ARG A 75 -18.98 10.16 -2.54
CA ARG A 75 -19.48 10.54 -1.21
C ARG A 75 -20.20 11.89 -1.19
N LYS A 76 -19.71 12.89 -1.92
CA LYS A 76 -20.39 14.19 -2.03
C LYS A 76 -21.77 14.05 -2.67
N GLY A 77 -21.88 13.21 -3.71
CA GLY A 77 -23.17 12.88 -4.33
C GLY A 77 -24.15 12.19 -3.37
N LEU A 78 -23.66 11.28 -2.52
CA LEU A 78 -24.49 10.59 -1.52
C LEU A 78 -24.84 11.46 -0.30
N ALA A 79 -23.96 12.39 0.10
CA ALA A 79 -24.13 13.24 1.28
C ALA A 79 -25.08 14.43 1.07
N HIS A 80 -25.51 14.69 -0.16
CA HIS A 80 -26.53 15.67 -0.47
C HIS A 80 -27.87 14.94 -0.68
N PRO A 81 -28.63 14.62 0.38
CA PRO A 81 -29.98 14.12 0.22
C PRO A 81 -30.76 15.26 -0.44
N GLN A 82 -31.22 15.08 -1.68
CA GLN A 82 -32.31 15.92 -2.17
C GLN A 82 -33.45 15.75 -1.17
N ALA A 83 -33.85 16.86 -0.55
CA ALA A 83 -34.83 16.93 0.55
C ALA A 83 -36.24 16.40 0.19
N ASN A 84 -36.43 15.86 -1.01
CA ASN A 84 -37.75 15.59 -1.60
C ASN A 84 -38.02 14.11 -1.93
N ASN A 85 -37.14 13.15 -1.60
CA ASN A 85 -37.40 11.74 -1.92
C ASN A 85 -37.14 10.81 -0.73
N LEU A 86 -38.23 10.48 -0.03
CA LEU A 86 -38.30 9.40 0.96
C LEU A 86 -38.11 7.99 0.35
N GLU A 87 -37.93 7.86 -0.98
CA GLU A 87 -37.93 6.57 -1.68
C GLU A 87 -36.59 6.12 -2.30
N LEU A 88 -35.51 6.90 -2.23
CA LEU A 88 -34.19 6.45 -2.75
C LEU A 88 -33.29 5.92 -1.62
N SER A 89 -33.83 5.05 -0.77
CA SER A 89 -32.97 4.25 0.10
C SER A 89 -32.19 3.27 -0.78
N ALA A 90 -30.86 3.30 -0.68
CA ALA A 90 -29.98 2.38 -1.42
C ALA A 90 -30.20 0.89 -1.06
N TYR A 91 -31.08 0.59 -0.09
CA TYR A 91 -31.43 -0.73 0.40
C TYR A 91 -32.92 -0.77 0.79
N PRO A 92 -33.63 -1.90 0.61
CA PRO A 92 -35.09 -2.00 0.71
C PRO A 92 -35.64 -2.09 2.15
N MET A 93 -34.80 -1.87 3.17
CA MET A 93 -35.17 -2.05 4.58
C MET A 93 -35.25 -0.69 5.28
N ALA A 94 -36.22 -0.54 6.17
CA ALA A 94 -36.30 0.64 7.02
C ALA A 94 -35.49 0.44 8.32
N PRO A 95 -34.63 1.39 8.70
CA PRO A 95 -33.86 1.28 9.94
C PRO A 95 -34.77 1.37 11.16
N ILE A 96 -34.52 0.52 12.16
CA ILE A 96 -35.24 0.50 13.45
C ILE A 96 -34.55 1.35 14.53
N GLY A 97 -33.34 1.84 14.25
CA GLY A 97 -32.53 2.61 15.19
C GLY A 97 -31.18 3.00 14.59
N ILE A 98 -30.42 3.78 15.36
CA ILE A 98 -29.11 4.32 15.00
C ILE A 98 -28.10 3.96 16.09
N ILE A 99 -26.90 3.55 15.68
CA ILE A 99 -25.79 3.28 16.61
C ILE A 99 -24.90 4.51 16.69
N GLN A 100 -24.72 5.03 17.90
CA GLN A 100 -23.74 6.07 18.21
C GLN A 100 -22.54 5.43 18.89
N SER A 101 -21.35 5.62 18.34
CA SER A 101 -20.11 5.09 18.90
C SER A 101 -19.09 6.20 19.11
N CYS A 102 -18.03 5.92 19.86
CA CYS A 102 -16.88 6.83 19.99
C CYS A 102 -16.07 7.00 18.67
N TYR A 103 -16.42 6.26 17.60
CA TYR A 103 -15.76 6.37 16.30
C TYR A 103 -16.56 7.26 15.35
N SER A 104 -16.00 8.43 15.03
CA SER A 104 -16.58 9.38 14.07
C SER A 104 -16.34 9.01 12.61
N THR A 105 -15.29 8.24 12.34
CA THR A 105 -14.96 7.78 10.98
C THR A 105 -14.53 6.32 10.98
N ARG A 106 -14.58 5.67 9.81
CA ARG A 106 -14.08 4.30 9.60
C ARG A 106 -12.58 4.18 9.90
N ASN A 107 -11.81 5.25 9.68
CA ASN A 107 -10.37 5.24 9.93
C ASN A 107 -10.15 5.43 11.43
N GLY A 108 -9.73 4.37 12.12
CA GLY A 108 -9.58 4.35 13.58
C GLY A 108 -10.53 3.38 14.28
N THR A 109 -11.58 2.89 13.59
CA THR A 109 -12.36 1.77 14.10
C THR A 109 -11.48 0.51 14.15
N PRO A 110 -11.35 -0.16 15.31
CA PRO A 110 -10.46 -1.30 15.47
C PRO A 110 -10.94 -2.46 14.61
N ARG A 111 -9.99 -3.16 13.96
CA ARG A 111 -10.28 -4.41 13.23
C ARG A 111 -10.60 -5.57 14.18
N GLN A 112 -10.13 -5.47 15.42
CA GLN A 112 -10.37 -6.41 16.50
C GLN A 112 -10.96 -5.64 17.69
N PRO A 113 -12.29 -5.59 17.85
CA PRO A 113 -12.94 -4.74 18.86
C PRO A 113 -12.56 -5.12 20.30
N LEU A 114 -12.24 -6.41 20.54
CA LEU A 114 -11.86 -6.91 21.86
C LEU A 114 -10.56 -6.29 22.42
N LEU A 115 -9.72 -5.68 21.58
CA LEU A 115 -8.50 -5.01 22.03
C LEU A 115 -8.75 -3.63 22.65
N VAL A 116 -9.95 -3.07 22.47
CA VAL A 116 -10.30 -1.72 22.95
C VAL A 116 -11.55 -1.81 23.85
N PRO A 117 -11.43 -2.34 25.08
CA PRO A 117 -12.57 -2.58 25.96
C PRO A 117 -13.31 -1.31 26.40
N LEU A 118 -12.65 -0.15 26.29
CA LEU A 118 -13.24 1.16 26.62
C LEU A 118 -14.09 1.73 25.48
N ALA A 119 -14.04 1.16 24.28
CA ALA A 119 -14.83 1.61 23.14
C ALA A 119 -16.29 1.17 23.27
N ARG A 120 -17.12 2.02 23.84
CA ARG A 120 -18.57 1.80 24.00
C ARG A 120 -19.36 2.44 22.86
N ALA A 121 -20.53 1.87 22.60
CA ALA A 121 -21.53 2.40 21.68
C ALA A 121 -22.92 2.29 22.30
N CYS A 122 -23.82 3.17 21.88
CA CYS A 122 -25.22 3.20 22.29
C CYS A 122 -26.10 2.97 21.05
N LEU A 123 -27.01 2.01 21.13
CA LEU A 123 -28.05 1.79 20.12
C LEU A 123 -29.30 2.55 20.55
N ILE A 124 -29.71 3.51 19.72
CA ILE A 124 -30.87 4.37 19.94
C ILE A 124 -31.98 3.90 19.01
N PHE A 125 -33.07 3.37 19.57
CA PHE A 125 -34.22 2.92 18.80
C PHE A 125 -35.14 4.08 18.41
N ASP A 126 -35.77 3.95 17.25
CA ASP A 126 -36.86 4.84 16.84
C ASP A 126 -38.15 4.41 17.54
N PRO A 127 -38.70 5.20 18.48
CA PRO A 127 -39.89 4.82 19.26
C PRO A 127 -41.15 4.67 18.40
N SER A 128 -41.16 5.26 17.18
CA SER A 128 -42.28 5.07 16.24
C SER A 128 -42.29 3.69 15.58
N ARG A 129 -41.14 2.99 15.58
CA ARG A 129 -40.95 1.68 14.94
C ARG A 129 -40.77 0.55 15.95
N VAL A 130 -40.15 0.86 17.09
CA VAL A 130 -39.83 -0.12 18.13
C VAL A 130 -40.52 0.31 19.43
N PRO A 131 -41.66 -0.31 19.78
CA PRO A 131 -42.33 -0.02 21.04
C PRO A 131 -41.51 -0.56 22.22
N PRO A 132 -41.54 0.09 23.40
CA PRO A 132 -40.75 -0.33 24.57
C PRO A 132 -40.99 -1.76 25.03
N ALA A 133 -42.23 -2.27 24.88
CA ALA A 133 -42.59 -3.64 25.22
C ALA A 133 -41.78 -4.68 24.42
N SER A 134 -41.35 -4.37 23.20
CA SER A 134 -40.49 -5.25 22.39
C SER A 134 -39.06 -5.38 22.93
N LEU A 135 -38.67 -4.52 23.88
CA LEU A 135 -37.35 -4.51 24.50
C LEU A 135 -37.35 -5.15 25.90
N GLU A 136 -38.51 -5.57 26.40
CA GLU A 136 -38.62 -6.28 27.66
C GLU A 136 -37.87 -7.62 27.61
N GLY A 137 -37.21 -7.99 28.71
CA GLY A 137 -36.39 -9.20 28.77
C GLY A 137 -34.99 -9.09 28.13
N LEU A 138 -34.69 -8.05 27.34
CA LEU A 138 -33.33 -7.88 26.78
C LEU A 138 -32.26 -7.81 27.87
N LYS A 139 -32.57 -7.23 29.04
CA LYS A 139 -31.62 -7.09 30.17
C LYS A 139 -31.06 -8.43 30.68
N GLU A 140 -31.74 -9.55 30.42
CA GLU A 140 -31.32 -10.89 30.87
C GLU A 140 -30.20 -11.49 30.02
N TYR A 141 -29.93 -10.93 28.84
CA TYR A 141 -28.91 -11.40 27.92
C TYR A 141 -27.63 -10.58 28.02
N SER A 142 -26.49 -11.27 27.92
CA SER A 142 -25.17 -10.63 27.94
C SER A 142 -24.68 -10.16 26.56
N HIS A 143 -25.22 -10.74 25.47
CA HIS A 143 -24.76 -10.49 24.11
C HIS A 143 -25.92 -10.40 23.13
N PHE A 144 -25.79 -9.55 22.10
CA PHE A 144 -26.77 -9.37 21.05
C PHE A 144 -26.13 -9.43 19.67
N TRP A 145 -26.89 -9.94 18.71
CA TRP A 145 -26.57 -9.81 17.30
C TRP A 145 -27.18 -8.52 16.76
N ILE A 146 -26.33 -7.68 16.17
CA ILE A 146 -26.75 -6.41 15.58
C ILE A 146 -26.47 -6.47 14.08
N ILE A 147 -27.53 -6.36 13.29
CA ILE A 147 -27.44 -6.22 11.84
C ILE A 147 -27.54 -4.73 11.52
N TYR A 148 -26.51 -4.17 10.89
CA TYR A 148 -26.43 -2.75 10.60
C TYR A 148 -25.90 -2.49 9.19
N VAL A 149 -26.24 -1.31 8.65
CA VAL A 149 -25.83 -0.89 7.32
C VAL A 149 -24.68 0.12 7.41
N PHE A 150 -23.60 -0.11 6.67
CA PHE A 150 -22.49 0.84 6.53
C PHE A 150 -22.87 2.01 5.60
N HIS A 151 -23.65 2.96 6.11
CA HIS A 151 -24.23 4.08 5.34
C HIS A 151 -23.22 4.92 4.52
N LEU A 152 -21.93 4.96 4.90
CA LEU A 152 -20.88 5.67 4.14
C LEU A 152 -20.19 4.83 3.06
N ASN A 153 -20.65 3.60 2.82
CA ASN A 153 -20.09 2.73 1.81
C ASN A 153 -20.63 3.10 0.43
N THR A 154 -19.73 3.46 -0.49
CA THR A 154 -20.06 4.02 -1.79
C THR A 154 -20.64 3.01 -2.78
N ASN A 155 -20.59 1.72 -2.47
CA ASN A 155 -21.05 0.64 -3.35
C ASN A 155 -22.42 0.07 -2.95
N LEU A 156 -23.10 0.64 -1.94
CA LEU A 156 -24.37 0.10 -1.43
C LEU A 156 -25.43 -0.06 -2.53
N GLU A 157 -25.61 0.95 -3.36
CA GLU A 157 -26.62 0.94 -4.43
C GLU A 157 -26.38 -0.19 -5.46
N ASN A 158 -25.12 -0.45 -5.81
CA ASN A 158 -24.77 -1.53 -6.74
C ASN A 158 -25.00 -2.92 -6.15
N LEU A 159 -24.83 -3.07 -4.82
CA LEU A 159 -25.04 -4.35 -4.13
C LEU A 159 -26.51 -4.78 -4.19
N TRP A 160 -27.43 -3.84 -4.01
CA TRP A 160 -28.86 -4.13 -3.95
C TRP A 160 -29.56 -4.07 -5.32
N LYS A 161 -29.12 -3.20 -6.24
CA LYS A 161 -29.71 -3.12 -7.60
C LYS A 161 -29.20 -4.22 -8.54
N GLN A 162 -27.96 -4.67 -8.39
CA GLN A 162 -27.32 -5.62 -9.31
C GLN A 162 -26.49 -6.67 -8.55
N PRO A 163 -27.13 -7.55 -7.75
CA PRO A 163 -26.43 -8.52 -6.92
C PRO A 163 -25.50 -9.45 -7.73
N SER A 164 -25.89 -9.81 -8.96
CA SER A 164 -25.10 -10.65 -9.88
C SER A 164 -23.81 -10.02 -10.40
N LYS A 165 -23.70 -8.68 -10.41
CA LYS A 165 -22.48 -7.96 -10.82
C LYS A 165 -21.64 -7.51 -9.63
N SER A 166 -22.17 -7.65 -8.41
CA SER A 166 -21.39 -7.38 -7.22
C SER A 166 -20.31 -8.47 -7.09
N ARG A 167 -19.06 -8.12 -7.41
CA ARG A 167 -17.93 -9.03 -7.32
C ARG A 167 -17.60 -9.22 -5.83
N PHE A 168 -18.40 -10.03 -5.13
CA PHE A 168 -18.11 -10.43 -3.75
C PHE A 168 -16.90 -11.37 -3.79
N LYS A 169 -15.70 -10.79 -3.83
CA LYS A 169 -14.44 -11.54 -3.90
C LYS A 169 -14.14 -12.10 -2.50
N ALA A 170 -14.90 -13.10 -2.07
CA ALA A 170 -14.59 -13.86 -0.87
C ALA A 170 -13.31 -14.65 -1.14
N LYS A 171 -12.19 -14.19 -0.59
CA LYS A 171 -10.92 -14.91 -0.67
C LYS A 171 -10.88 -15.89 0.51
N VAL A 172 -11.31 -17.13 0.26
CA VAL A 172 -11.14 -18.24 1.21
C VAL A 172 -9.78 -18.86 0.92
N GLY A 173 -8.80 -18.64 1.79
CA GLY A 173 -7.50 -19.29 1.72
C GLY A 173 -7.55 -20.58 2.52
N TRP A 174 -7.29 -21.71 1.87
CA TRP A 174 -7.05 -22.97 2.55
C TRP A 174 -5.69 -22.89 3.26
N MET A 175 -5.66 -23.26 4.53
CA MET A 175 -4.44 -23.42 5.31
C MET A 175 -4.08 -24.90 5.24
N ASP A 176 -3.16 -25.27 4.36
CA ASP A 176 -2.52 -26.58 4.45
C ASP A 176 -1.71 -26.62 5.75
N ARG A 177 -1.93 -27.69 6.53
CA ARG A 177 -1.25 -27.96 7.81
C ARG A 177 0.13 -28.52 7.60
#